data_AF-A0A7X4HAL5-F1
#
_entry.id   AF-A0A7X4HAL5-F1
#
_cell.length_a   1.000
_cell.length_b   1.000
_cell.length_c   1.000
_cell.angle_alpha   90.00
_cell.angle_beta   90.00
_cell.angle_gamma   90.00
#
_symmetry.space_group_name_H-M   'P 1'
#
loop_
_entity.id
_entity.type
_entity.pdbx_description
1 polymer ?
#
loop_
_entity_poly.entity_id
_entity_poly.type
_entity_poly.pdbx_seq_one_letter_code
_entity_poly.pdbx_strand_id
1 'polypeptide(L)'
;MEAKPISFLNMDEPDGMAVELARELQRCTGGKEAINIVPWARANAMANSEPNVLLLSAVATPERRHLTLIGPIFKSHIVAYAARGRADELRARDPSLLSLRSGGRRGSAFVMSARANGYNLSDAPPPPKVPRAC
;
A
#
# COMPACT_ATOMS: atom_id res chain seq x y z
N MET A 1 -2.25 3.83 8.76
CA MET A 1 -2.77 4.01 7.39
C MET A 1 -3.46 2.71 7.07
N GLU A 2 -4.78 2.74 6.94
CA GLU A 2 -5.54 1.56 6.56
C GLU A 2 -5.42 1.36 5.04
N ALA A 3 -5.22 0.10 4.64
CA ALA A 3 -5.05 -0.30 3.26
C ALA A 3 -6.24 -1.17 2.84
N LYS A 4 -7.47 -0.63 2.89
CA LYS A 4 -8.66 -1.34 2.42
C LYS A 4 -8.49 -1.76 0.94
N PRO A 5 -8.86 -3.00 0.56
CA PRO A 5 -9.43 -4.10 1.37
C PRO A 5 -8.40 -5.08 1.97
N ILE A 6 -7.10 -4.77 1.91
CA ILE A 6 -6.00 -5.67 2.29
C ILE A 6 -5.87 -5.81 3.81
N SER A 7 -5.76 -4.70 4.53
CA SER A 7 -5.61 -4.69 5.99
C SER A 7 -6.11 -3.37 6.58
N PHE A 8 -7.08 -3.43 7.47
CA PHE A 8 -7.74 -2.26 8.06
C PHE A 8 -8.42 -2.60 9.39
N LEU A 9 -8.89 -1.57 10.10
CA LEU A 9 -9.73 -1.75 11.28
C LEU A 9 -11.21 -1.65 10.86
N ASN A 10 -11.97 -2.69 11.17
CA ASN A 10 -13.43 -2.73 11.05
C ASN A 10 -14.03 -2.69 12.45
N MET A 11 -14.62 -1.54 12.83
CA MET A 11 -15.12 -1.33 14.21
C MET A 11 -14.10 -1.76 15.29
N ASP A 12 -12.85 -1.31 15.12
CA ASP A 12 -11.69 -1.62 15.98
C ASP A 12 -11.15 -3.06 15.93
N GLU A 13 -11.73 -3.95 15.12
CA GLU A 13 -11.19 -5.27 14.88
C GLU A 13 -10.31 -5.31 13.61
N PRO A 14 -9.15 -5.99 13.64
CA PRO A 14 -8.36 -6.25 12.44
C PRO A 14 -9.16 -7.06 11.42
N ASP A 15 -9.24 -6.53 10.21
CA ASP A 15 -10.02 -7.09 9.10
C ASP A 15 -9.30 -6.89 7.75
N GLY A 16 -9.75 -7.63 6.74
CA GLY A 16 -9.25 -7.61 5.37
C GLY A 16 -8.54 -8.90 4.96
N MET A 17 -8.31 -9.01 3.65
CA MET A 17 -7.79 -10.23 3.01
C MET A 17 -6.47 -10.73 3.63
N ALA A 18 -5.54 -9.84 3.98
CA ALA A 18 -4.27 -10.26 4.58
C ALA A 18 -4.43 -10.71 6.04
N VAL A 19 -5.44 -10.19 6.75
CA VAL A 19 -5.78 -10.62 8.11
C VAL A 19 -6.42 -12.00 8.09
N GLU A 20 -7.35 -12.26 7.17
CA GLU A 20 -7.96 -13.58 6.97
C GLU A 20 -6.91 -14.64 6.67
N LEU A 21 -5.96 -14.34 5.76
CA LEU A 21 -4.86 -15.24 5.45
C LEU A 21 -3.98 -15.53 6.68
N ALA A 22 -3.66 -14.51 7.48
CA ALA A 22 -2.86 -14.70 8.68
C ALA A 22 -3.58 -15.55 9.74
N ARG A 23 -4.89 -15.37 9.91
CA ARG A 23 -5.71 -16.23 10.79
C ARG A 23 -5.70 -17.69 10.31
N GLU A 24 -5.79 -17.92 9.01
CA GLU A 24 -5.71 -19.27 8.46
C GLU A 24 -4.33 -19.90 8.64
N LEU A 25 -3.25 -19.12 8.47
CA LEU A 25 -1.89 -19.57 8.77
C LEU A 25 -1.75 -19.94 10.25
N GLN A 26 -2.23 -19.10 11.17
CA GLN A 26 -2.26 -19.39 12.61
C GLN A 26 -3.03 -20.68 12.90
N ARG A 27 -4.18 -20.90 12.27
CA ARG A 27 -4.97 -22.12 12.41
C ARG A 27 -4.19 -23.36 11.97
N CYS A 28 -3.48 -23.27 10.84
CA CYS A 28 -2.69 -24.37 10.28
C CYS A 28 -1.42 -24.68 11.10
N THR A 29 -0.81 -23.68 11.73
CA THR A 29 0.43 -23.84 12.51
C THR A 29 0.21 -23.96 14.02
N GLY A 30 -1.01 -23.72 14.50
CA GLY A 30 -1.32 -23.63 15.93
C GLY A 30 -0.91 -22.31 16.59
N GLY A 31 -0.60 -21.27 15.79
CA GLY A 31 -0.23 -19.94 16.26
C GLY A 31 -1.39 -19.20 16.95
N LYS A 32 -1.06 -18.28 17.86
CA LYS A 32 -2.02 -17.47 18.65
C LYS A 32 -1.60 -16.02 18.82
N GLU A 33 -0.64 -15.57 18.02
CA GLU A 33 -0.05 -14.24 18.11
C GLU A 33 -1.11 -13.17 17.79
N ALA A 34 -1.06 -12.04 18.49
CA ALA A 34 -2.00 -10.96 18.24
C ALA A 34 -1.78 -10.33 16.86
N ILE A 35 -2.84 -10.21 16.07
CA ILE A 35 -2.84 -9.47 14.81
C ILE A 35 -3.18 -8.01 15.12
N ASN A 36 -2.30 -7.08 14.77
CA ASN A 36 -2.47 -5.66 15.06
C ASN A 36 -2.39 -4.81 13.79
N ILE A 37 -3.32 -3.86 13.65
CA ILE A 37 -3.27 -2.85 12.57
C ILE A 37 -2.69 -1.56 13.14
N VAL A 38 -1.46 -1.23 12.73
CA VAL A 38 -0.75 -0.03 13.17
C VAL A 38 -0.32 0.83 11.97
N PRO A 39 0.05 2.10 12.17
CA PRO A 39 0.62 2.90 11.08
C PRO A 39 1.83 2.23 10.43
N TRP A 40 1.92 2.27 9.09
CA TRP A 40 3.00 1.61 8.32
C TRP A 40 4.41 1.94 8.84
N ALA A 41 4.69 3.20 9.16
CA ALA A 41 5.99 3.61 9.70
C ALA A 41 6.34 2.88 11.00
N ARG A 42 5.35 2.64 11.87
CA ARG A 42 5.52 1.87 13.12
C ARG A 42 5.76 0.40 12.82
N ALA A 43 4.94 -0.22 11.97
CA ALA A 43 5.11 -1.63 11.58
C ALA A 43 6.50 -1.87 10.96
N ASN A 44 6.93 -0.99 10.06
CA ASN A 44 8.24 -1.07 9.41
C ASN A 44 9.39 -0.88 10.41
N ALA A 45 9.24 0.00 11.41
CA ALA A 45 10.24 0.15 12.46
C ALA A 45 10.35 -1.13 13.29
N MET A 46 9.22 -1.68 13.76
CA MET A 46 9.17 -2.93 14.53
C MET A 46 9.83 -4.09 13.77
N ALA A 47 9.50 -4.26 12.49
CA ALA A 47 10.09 -5.31 11.65
C ALA A 47 11.62 -5.19 11.47
N ASN A 48 12.20 -4.01 11.70
CA ASN A 48 13.65 -3.78 11.60
C ASN A 48 14.35 -3.88 12.95
N SER A 49 13.65 -3.61 14.07
CA SER A 49 14.26 -3.52 15.41
C SER A 49 13.91 -4.66 16.33
N GLU A 50 12.81 -5.38 16.08
CA GLU A 50 12.29 -6.42 16.96
C GLU A 50 12.35 -7.79 16.28
N PRO A 51 12.70 -8.86 17.02
CA PRO A 51 12.63 -10.21 16.50
C PRO A 51 11.18 -10.68 16.36
N ASN A 52 10.95 -11.68 15.51
CA ASN A 52 9.67 -12.39 15.37
C ASN A 52 8.47 -11.51 14.94
N VAL A 53 8.72 -10.45 14.18
CA VAL A 53 7.67 -9.61 13.61
C VAL A 53 7.31 -10.09 12.21
N LEU A 54 6.04 -10.42 11.99
CA LEU A 54 5.49 -10.69 10.66
C LEU A 54 4.70 -9.48 10.15
N LEU A 55 5.14 -8.89 9.05
CA LEU A 55 4.34 -7.90 8.32
C LEU A 55 3.33 -8.61 7.42
N LEU A 56 2.03 -8.39 7.65
CA LEU A 56 0.95 -9.02 6.88
C LEU A 56 0.99 -8.71 5.38
N SER A 57 1.39 -7.50 5.03
CA SER A 57 1.49 -7.07 3.64
C SER A 57 2.59 -6.04 3.49
N ALA A 58 3.53 -6.30 2.58
CA ALA A 58 4.56 -5.35 2.19
C ALA A 58 4.77 -5.42 0.67
N VAL A 59 4.99 -4.27 0.04
CA VAL A 59 5.35 -4.21 -1.37
C VAL A 59 6.83 -4.54 -1.49
N ALA A 60 7.17 -5.52 -2.33
CA ALA A 60 8.54 -5.84 -2.68
C ALA A 60 9.18 -4.63 -3.39
N THR A 61 10.13 -3.98 -2.72
CA THR A 61 10.90 -2.87 -3.29
C THR A 61 12.39 -3.03 -2.98
N PRO A 62 13.28 -2.40 -3.75
CA PRO A 62 14.73 -2.42 -3.52
C PRO A 62 15.15 -2.11 -2.07
N GLU A 63 14.45 -1.18 -1.42
CA GLU A 63 14.71 -0.71 -0.06
C GLU A 63 14.30 -1.71 1.03
N ARG A 64 13.58 -2.78 0.66
CA ARG A 64 13.07 -3.81 1.58
C ARG A 64 13.71 -5.18 1.37
N ARG A 65 14.82 -5.23 0.64
CA ARG A 65 15.56 -6.49 0.38
C ARG A 65 16.13 -7.13 1.64
N HIS A 66 16.22 -6.40 2.75
CA HIS A 66 16.62 -6.94 4.05
C HIS A 66 15.50 -7.72 4.75
N LEU A 67 14.25 -7.61 4.28
CA LEU A 67 13.13 -8.40 4.80
C LEU A 67 13.03 -9.73 4.06
N THR A 68 12.74 -10.80 4.80
CA THR A 68 12.34 -12.08 4.21
C THR A 68 10.88 -12.02 3.78
N LEU A 69 10.63 -12.03 2.47
CA LEU A 69 9.27 -12.00 1.92
C LEU A 69 8.75 -13.42 1.70
N ILE A 70 7.59 -13.74 2.27
CA ILE A 70 6.94 -15.05 2.15
C ILE A 70 5.86 -14.98 1.08
N GLY A 71 6.26 -15.29 -0.16
CA GLY A 71 5.38 -15.44 -1.31
C GLY A 71 4.57 -14.19 -1.71
N PRO A 72 4.02 -14.17 -2.92
CA PRO A 72 3.06 -13.14 -3.30
C PRO A 72 1.66 -13.51 -2.77
N ILE A 73 1.12 -12.71 -1.85
CA ILE A 73 -0.26 -12.89 -1.36
C ILE A 73 -1.30 -12.17 -2.24
N PHE A 74 -0.88 -11.17 -3.03
CA PHE A 74 -1.66 -10.56 -4.09
C PHE A 74 -0.73 -9.87 -5.10
N LYS A 75 -1.28 -9.56 -6.29
CA LYS A 75 -0.63 -8.70 -7.29
C LYS A 75 -1.49 -7.47 -7.51
N SER A 76 -0.86 -6.31 -7.67
CA SER A 76 -1.55 -5.05 -7.95
C SER A 76 -0.84 -4.30 -9.07
N HIS A 77 -1.61 -3.63 -9.91
CA HIS A 77 -1.08 -2.71 -10.92
C HIS A 77 -1.21 -1.27 -10.44
N ILE A 78 -0.15 -0.50 -10.62
CA ILE A 78 -0.18 0.94 -10.43
C ILE A 78 -0.72 1.53 -11.73
N VAL A 79 -1.86 2.21 -11.65
CA VAL A 79 -2.52 2.80 -12.82
C VAL A 79 -2.68 4.31 -12.61
N ALA A 80 -2.48 5.07 -13.68
CA ALA A 80 -2.75 6.50 -13.70
C ALA A 80 -4.23 6.72 -14.04
N TYR A 81 -4.88 7.62 -13.28
CA TYR A 81 -6.24 8.06 -13.57
C TYR A 81 -6.22 9.45 -14.18
N ALA A 82 -7.10 9.69 -15.14
CA ALA A 82 -7.33 10.99 -15.75
C ALA A 82 -8.83 11.28 -15.81
N ALA A 83 -9.18 12.57 -15.90
CA ALA A 83 -10.55 12.97 -16.17
C ALA A 83 -11.04 12.34 -17.48
N ARG A 84 -12.34 12.05 -17.54
CA ARG A 84 -13.00 11.56 -18.78
C ARG A 84 -12.68 12.52 -19.93
N GLY A 85 -12.28 11.98 -21.08
CA GLY A 85 -11.86 12.75 -22.27
C GLY A 85 -10.36 13.08 -22.31
N ARG A 86 -9.69 13.28 -21.16
CA ARG A 86 -8.23 13.50 -21.13
C ARG A 86 -7.40 12.23 -21.29
N ALA A 87 -7.97 11.06 -20.98
CA ALA A 87 -7.19 9.82 -20.98
C ALA A 87 -6.62 9.48 -22.37
N ASP A 88 -7.38 9.73 -23.44
CA ASP A 88 -6.95 9.46 -24.81
C ASP A 88 -5.91 10.49 -25.29
N GLU A 89 -6.11 11.77 -24.95
CA GLU A 89 -5.13 12.84 -25.20
C GLU A 89 -3.79 12.55 -24.50
N LEU A 90 -3.84 12.02 -23.27
CA LEU A 90 -2.66 11.67 -22.50
C LEU A 90 -1.97 10.44 -23.08
N ARG A 91 -2.71 9.40 -23.47
CA ARG A 91 -2.11 8.21 -24.13
C ARG A 91 -1.41 8.58 -25.44
N ALA A 92 -1.97 9.51 -26.22
CA ALA A 92 -1.35 9.98 -27.46
C ALA A 92 -0.05 10.80 -27.25
N ARG A 93 0.25 11.21 -26.01
CA ARG A 93 1.40 12.05 -25.63
C ARG A 93 2.59 11.26 -25.10
N ASP A 94 2.59 9.93 -25.17
CA ASP A 94 3.75 9.08 -24.83
C ASP A 94 4.98 9.48 -25.69
N PRO A 95 6.14 9.90 -25.12
CA PRO A 95 6.61 9.79 -23.73
C PRO A 95 6.57 11.09 -22.89
N SER A 96 5.99 12.17 -23.40
CA SER A 96 5.86 13.46 -22.69
C SER A 96 4.98 13.41 -21.43
N LEU A 97 4.31 12.27 -21.17
CA LEU A 97 3.58 12.01 -19.93
C LEU A 97 4.44 12.15 -18.66
N LEU A 98 5.74 11.85 -18.77
CA LEU A 98 6.67 11.90 -17.63
C LEU A 98 6.85 13.31 -17.06
N SER A 99 6.71 14.34 -17.90
CA SER A 99 6.88 15.74 -17.49
C SER A 99 5.61 16.35 -16.89
N LEU A 100 4.44 15.71 -17.08
CA LEU A 100 3.17 16.21 -16.58
C LEU A 100 3.11 16.11 -15.06
N ARG A 101 2.69 17.21 -14.43
CA ARG A 101 2.45 17.26 -12.99
C ARG A 101 1.35 16.28 -12.62
N SER A 102 1.71 15.25 -11.87
CA SER A 102 0.78 14.24 -11.38
C SER A 102 0.77 14.22 -9.85
N GLY A 103 -0.35 13.80 -9.26
CA GLY A 103 -0.57 13.80 -7.82
C GLY A 103 -0.58 12.37 -7.26
N GLY A 104 -0.01 12.18 -6.07
CA GLY A 104 -0.08 10.89 -5.38
C GLY A 104 0.04 11.02 -3.86
N ARG A 105 -0.37 9.97 -3.13
CA ARG A 105 -0.30 9.97 -1.67
C ARG A 105 1.15 9.86 -1.22
N ARG A 106 1.63 10.86 -0.49
CA ARG A 106 3.00 10.93 0.05
C ARG A 106 3.37 9.66 0.82
N GLY A 107 4.59 9.17 0.61
CA GLY A 107 5.12 7.99 1.29
C GLY A 107 4.47 6.66 0.90
N SER A 108 3.58 6.64 -0.09
CA SER A 108 3.03 5.40 -0.64
C SER A 108 4.00 4.74 -1.61
N ALA A 109 3.93 3.41 -1.70
CA ALA A 109 4.66 2.64 -2.72
C ALA A 109 4.30 3.11 -4.15
N PHE A 110 3.09 3.65 -4.35
CA PHE A 110 2.65 4.21 -5.63
C PHE A 110 3.49 5.40 -6.07
N VAL A 111 3.73 6.36 -5.17
CA VAL A 111 4.55 7.55 -5.46
C VAL A 111 6.01 7.18 -5.60
N MET A 112 6.52 6.28 -4.75
CA MET A 112 7.91 5.82 -4.86
C MET A 112 8.16 5.11 -6.19
N SER A 113 7.30 4.16 -6.57
CA SER A 113 7.42 3.41 -7.82
C SER A 113 7.30 4.33 -9.04
N ALA A 114 6.33 5.25 -9.06
CA ALA A 114 6.19 6.19 -10.17
C ALA A 114 7.38 7.16 -10.27
N ARG A 115 7.94 7.67 -9.16
CA ARG A 115 9.17 8.48 -9.19
C ARG A 115 10.37 7.68 -9.72
N ALA A 116 10.51 6.42 -9.32
CA ALA A 116 11.56 5.54 -9.82
C ALA A 116 11.45 5.29 -11.33
N ASN A 117 10.26 5.43 -11.92
CA ASN A 117 9.99 5.35 -13.35
C ASN A 117 9.98 6.72 -14.06
N GLY A 118 10.46 7.79 -13.41
CA GLY A 118 10.67 9.11 -14.05
C GLY A 118 9.45 10.06 -14.06
N TYR A 119 8.37 9.73 -13.35
CA TYR A 119 7.19 10.62 -13.30
C TYR A 119 7.39 11.83 -12.40
N ASN A 120 6.98 13.02 -12.88
CA ASN A 120 6.96 14.25 -12.11
C ASN A 120 5.78 14.32 -11.12
N LEU A 121 6.01 13.83 -9.90
CA LEU A 121 4.98 13.71 -8.86
C LEU A 121 5.06 14.79 -7.77
N SER A 122 3.98 15.55 -7.64
CA SER A 122 3.71 16.35 -6.44
C SER A 122 2.92 15.55 -5.41
N ASP A 123 3.29 15.69 -4.13
CA ASP A 123 2.54 15.06 -3.04
C ASP A 123 1.15 15.69 -2.94
N ALA A 124 0.12 14.87 -3.08
CA ALA A 124 -1.25 15.34 -2.91
C ALA A 124 -1.47 15.70 -1.42
N PRO A 125 -2.20 16.80 -1.14
CA PRO A 125 -2.68 17.05 0.22
C PRO A 125 -3.57 15.88 0.68
N PRO A 126 -3.68 15.63 2.00
CA PRO A 126 -4.58 14.61 2.50
C PRO A 126 -5.99 14.85 1.96
N PRO A 127 -6.73 13.79 1.57
CA PRO A 127 -8.09 13.97 1.07
C PRO A 127 -8.93 14.68 2.15
N PRO A 128 -9.87 15.55 1.77
CA PRO A 128 -10.80 16.14 2.72
C PRO A 128 -11.51 15.02 3.48
N LYS A 129 -11.70 15.19 4.80
CA LYS A 129 -12.49 14.26 5.60
C LYS A 129 -13.91 14.27 5.05
N VAL A 130 -14.28 13.23 4.31
CA VAL A 130 -15.67 13.03 3.89
C VAL A 130 -16.44 12.64 5.15
N PRO A 131 -17.45 13.41 5.60
CA PRO A 131 -18.27 12.99 6.72
C PRO A 131 -18.88 11.63 6.40
N ARG A 132 -18.83 10.69 7.34
CA ARG A 132 -19.59 9.44 7.22
C ARG A 132 -21.05 9.84 7.06
N ALA A 133 -21.67 9.50 5.94
CA ALA A 133 -23.11 9.61 5.81
C ALA A 133 -23.74 8.75 6.91
N CYS A 134 -24.57 9.37 7.74
CA CYS A 134 -25.47 8.68 8.65
C CYS A 134 -26.51 7.88 7.86
#